data_AF-A0A1M6RCZ6-F1
#
_entry.id   AF-A0A1M6RCZ6-F1
#
_cell.length_a   1.000
_cell.length_b   1.000
_cell.length_c   1.000
_cell.angle_alpha   90.00
_cell.angle_beta   90.00
_cell.angle_gamma   90.00
#
_symmetry.space_group_name_H-M   'P 1'
#
loop_
_entity.id
_entity.type
_entity.pdbx_description
1 polymer ?
#
loop_
_entity_poly.entity_id
_entity_poly.type
_entity_poly.pdbx_seq_one_letter_code
_entity_poly.pdbx_strand_id
1 'polypeptide(L)'
;MSCVAVEETLAEKVLSFLRRHAEHRAGVREKWDQALVRHIYDVHCIVCSNAELVDRAAAHFKDCVEYDRGEFHRHASFVENPKQCMTASLITAETEEQTKREYQHVLLPLIYGTVRPTFEEAFAVFKQASTKLLAAL
;
A
#
# COMPACT_ATOMS: atom_id res chain seq x y z
N MET A 1 15.53 19.93 8.41
CA MET A 1 15.21 18.57 7.91
C MET A 1 14.44 18.73 6.62
N SER A 2 14.93 18.18 5.52
CA SER A 2 14.13 18.04 4.29
C SER A 2 13.11 16.93 4.52
N CYS A 3 11.83 17.23 4.43
CA CYS A 3 10.78 16.21 4.41
C CYS A 3 10.74 15.57 3.02
N VAL A 4 10.53 14.26 2.97
CA VAL A 4 10.23 13.52 1.73
C VAL A 4 8.97 14.09 1.09
N ALA A 5 8.89 14.11 -0.24
CA ALA A 5 7.73 14.63 -0.93
C ALA A 5 6.48 13.78 -0.62
N VAL A 6 5.29 14.40 -0.63
CA VAL A 6 4.05 13.69 -0.23
C VAL A 6 3.68 12.63 -1.26
N GLU A 7 3.92 12.91 -2.54
CA GLU A 7 3.76 11.98 -3.66
C GLU A 7 4.69 10.76 -3.54
N GLU A 8 5.95 10.95 -3.16
CA GLU A 8 6.90 9.87 -2.87
C GLU A 8 6.41 9.04 -1.68
N THR A 9 5.95 9.71 -0.62
CA THR A 9 5.37 9.05 0.55
C THR A 9 4.14 8.22 0.20
N LEU A 10 3.28 8.69 -0.72
CA LEU A 10 2.12 7.93 -1.20
C LEU A 10 2.58 6.68 -1.96
N ALA A 11 3.51 6.83 -2.90
CA ALA A 11 4.07 5.74 -3.68
C ALA A 11 4.69 4.65 -2.79
N GLU A 12 5.54 5.06 -1.84
CA GLU A 12 6.20 4.17 -0.88
C GLU A 12 5.19 3.43 0.01
N LYS A 13 4.14 4.10 0.48
CA LYS A 13 3.10 3.45 1.32
C LYS A 13 2.35 2.38 0.55
N VAL A 14 1.96 2.64 -0.70
CA VAL A 14 1.30 1.66 -1.56
C VAL A 14 2.23 0.47 -1.84
N LEU A 15 3.46 0.75 -2.28
CA LEU A 15 4.47 -0.27 -2.59
C LEU A 15 4.79 -1.13 -1.36
N SER A 16 5.09 -0.50 -0.23
CA SER A 16 5.41 -1.17 1.04
C SER A 16 4.27 -2.06 1.51
N PHE A 17 3.02 -1.58 1.44
CA PHE A 17 1.85 -2.38 1.81
C PHE A 17 1.73 -3.62 0.90
N LEU A 18 1.64 -3.42 -0.43
CA LEU A 18 1.37 -4.51 -1.37
C LEU A 18 2.53 -5.52 -1.41
N ARG A 19 3.78 -5.07 -1.40
CA ARG A 19 4.93 -5.98 -1.42
C ARG A 19 4.99 -6.82 -0.14
N ARG A 20 4.94 -6.20 1.04
CA ARG A 20 5.07 -6.93 2.31
C ARG A 20 3.86 -7.81 2.60
N HIS A 21 2.67 -7.38 2.16
CA HIS A 21 1.47 -8.21 2.17
C HIS A 21 1.67 -9.45 1.29
N ALA A 22 2.08 -9.27 0.02
CA ALA A 22 2.38 -10.37 -0.88
C ALA A 22 3.46 -11.33 -0.32
N GLU A 23 4.57 -10.78 0.19
CA GLU A 23 5.67 -11.57 0.81
C GLU A 23 5.17 -12.44 1.95
N HIS A 24 4.33 -11.89 2.84
CA HIS A 24 3.82 -12.64 3.98
C HIS A 24 2.83 -13.71 3.53
N ARG A 25 1.92 -13.40 2.61
CA ARG A 25 0.93 -14.38 2.12
C ARG A 25 1.60 -15.48 1.27
N ALA A 26 2.76 -15.20 0.68
CA ALA A 26 3.61 -16.18 0.02
C ALA A 26 4.52 -16.99 0.99
N GLY A 27 4.49 -16.70 2.31
CA GLY A 27 5.34 -17.37 3.29
C GLY A 27 6.84 -17.00 3.24
N VAL A 28 7.22 -16.00 2.44
CA VAL A 28 8.61 -15.51 2.32
C VAL A 28 8.99 -14.68 3.55
N ARG A 29 8.02 -13.96 4.12
CA ARG A 29 8.17 -13.16 5.34
C ARG A 29 7.53 -13.89 6.52
N GLU A 30 8.35 -14.25 7.51
CA GLU A 30 7.87 -14.95 8.71
C GLU A 30 7.04 -14.07 9.65
N LYS A 31 7.40 -12.79 9.81
CA LYS A 31 6.73 -11.88 10.75
C LYS A 31 5.81 -10.92 10.02
N TRP A 32 4.51 -11.03 10.32
CA TRP A 32 3.53 -10.03 9.93
C TRP A 32 3.59 -8.80 10.82
N ASP A 33 3.53 -7.62 10.20
CA ASP A 33 3.32 -6.36 10.89
C ASP A 33 1.85 -5.96 10.76
N GLN A 34 1.06 -6.19 11.80
CA GLN A 34 -0.36 -5.86 11.81
C GLN A 34 -0.60 -4.34 11.72
N ALA A 35 0.38 -3.51 12.07
CA ALA A 35 0.26 -2.06 11.95
C ALA A 35 0.41 -1.58 10.50
N LEU A 36 0.85 -2.45 9.57
CA LEU A 36 0.99 -2.13 8.14
C LEU A 36 -0.34 -1.68 7.52
N VAL A 37 -1.46 -2.18 8.05
CA VAL A 37 -2.82 -1.79 7.64
C VAL A 37 -3.07 -0.27 7.71
N ARG A 38 -2.28 0.47 8.52
CA ARG A 38 -2.33 1.94 8.59
C ARG A 38 -2.05 2.60 7.25
N HIS A 39 -1.32 1.95 6.34
CA HIS A 39 -1.04 2.51 5.02
C HIS A 39 -2.30 2.70 4.16
N ILE A 40 -3.33 1.87 4.36
CA ILE A 40 -4.63 2.07 3.69
C ILE A 40 -5.24 3.41 4.11
N TYR A 41 -5.26 3.70 5.42
CA TYR A 41 -5.75 4.97 5.95
C TYR A 41 -4.86 6.16 5.58
N ASP A 42 -3.54 6.00 5.68
CA ASP A 42 -2.59 7.06 5.33
C ASP A 42 -2.79 7.50 3.87
N VAL A 43 -2.92 6.56 2.94
CA VAL A 43 -3.18 6.84 1.52
C VAL A 43 -4.56 7.49 1.35
N HIS A 44 -5.60 6.99 2.02
CA HIS A 44 -6.90 7.64 2.03
C HIS A 44 -6.80 9.12 2.45
N CYS A 45 -6.12 9.43 3.56
CA CYS A 45 -5.92 10.79 4.02
C CYS A 45 -5.15 11.65 3.01
N ILE A 46 -4.07 11.13 2.42
CA ILE A 46 -3.30 11.87 1.42
C ILE A 46 -4.17 12.19 0.20
N VAL A 47 -4.87 11.18 -0.35
CA VAL A 47 -5.70 11.36 -1.55
C VAL A 47 -6.88 12.29 -1.30
N CYS A 48 -7.54 12.18 -0.14
CA CYS A 48 -8.61 13.10 0.24
C CYS A 48 -8.13 14.54 0.45
N SER A 49 -6.84 14.74 0.77
CA SER A 49 -6.27 16.09 0.88
C SER A 49 -5.94 16.70 -0.48
N ASN A 50 -5.45 15.90 -1.43
CA ASN A 50 -5.20 16.31 -2.81
C ASN A 50 -5.08 15.08 -3.73
N ALA A 51 -6.09 14.88 -4.59
CA ALA A 51 -6.12 13.75 -5.51
C ALA A 51 -5.03 13.80 -6.61
N GLU A 52 -4.51 14.98 -6.97
CA GLU A 52 -3.44 15.13 -7.97
C GLU A 52 -2.10 14.53 -7.50
N LEU A 53 -1.95 14.27 -6.20
CA LEU A 53 -0.78 13.56 -5.67
C LEU A 53 -0.66 12.15 -6.23
N VAL A 54 -1.76 11.52 -6.64
CA VAL A 54 -1.72 10.18 -7.25
C VAL A 54 -1.06 10.23 -8.63
N ASP A 55 -1.33 11.26 -9.43
CA ASP A 55 -0.67 11.46 -10.74
C ASP A 55 0.83 11.70 -10.58
N ARG A 56 1.21 12.53 -9.61
CA ARG A 56 2.63 12.79 -9.30
C ARG A 56 3.35 11.56 -8.77
N ALA A 57 2.69 10.79 -7.90
CA ALA A 57 3.24 9.53 -7.42
C ALA A 57 3.41 8.51 -8.57
N ALA A 58 2.46 8.44 -9.50
CA ALA A 58 2.55 7.55 -10.66
C ALA A 58 3.76 7.85 -11.55
N ALA A 59 4.15 9.12 -11.66
CA ALA A 59 5.29 9.54 -12.49
C ALA A 59 6.64 8.94 -12.05
N HIS A 60 6.79 8.60 -10.76
CA HIS A 60 8.04 8.06 -10.20
C HIS A 60 7.88 6.64 -9.64
N PHE A 61 6.68 6.06 -9.67
CA PHE A 61 6.39 4.76 -9.05
C PHE A 61 7.25 3.63 -9.62
N LYS A 62 7.56 3.67 -10.92
CA LYS A 62 8.43 2.69 -11.57
C LYS A 62 9.82 2.66 -10.93
N ASP A 63 10.41 3.82 -10.67
CA ASP A 63 11.75 3.92 -10.07
C ASP A 63 11.74 3.37 -8.64
N CYS A 64 10.68 3.66 -7.86
CA CYS A 64 10.49 3.07 -6.52
C CYS A 64 10.42 1.53 -6.58
N VAL A 65 9.71 0.98 -7.57
CA VAL A 65 9.59 -0.47 -7.75
C VAL A 65 10.91 -1.10 -8.15
N GLU A 66 11.66 -0.50 -9.08
CA GLU A 66 12.97 -1.02 -9.47
C GLU A 66 13.96 -0.98 -8.31
N TYR A 67 13.92 0.05 -7.47
CA TYR A 67 14.67 0.10 -6.23
C TYR A 67 14.31 -1.08 -5.30
N ASP A 68 13.02 -1.29 -5.02
CA ASP A 68 12.57 -2.40 -4.17
C ASP A 68 12.88 -3.77 -4.78
N ARG A 69 12.89 -3.93 -6.11
CA ARG A 69 13.30 -5.18 -6.76
C ARG A 69 14.75 -5.54 -6.47
N GLY A 70 15.65 -4.55 -6.44
CA GLY A 70 17.05 -4.74 -6.08
C GLY A 70 17.23 -5.14 -4.61
N GLU A 71 16.47 -4.54 -3.72
CA GLU A 71 16.58 -4.79 -2.27
C GLU A 71 15.92 -6.12 -1.86
N PHE A 72 14.75 -6.45 -2.41
CA PHE A 72 13.88 -7.55 -1.95
C PHE A 72 13.87 -8.77 -2.87
N HIS A 73 15.07 -9.24 -3.21
CA HIS A 73 15.33 -10.38 -4.11
C HIS A 73 14.80 -11.76 -3.64
N ARG A 74 14.38 -11.90 -2.38
CA ARG A 74 13.91 -13.20 -1.82
C ARG A 74 12.50 -13.57 -2.24
N HIS A 75 11.71 -12.63 -2.76
CA HIS A 75 10.36 -12.88 -3.22
C HIS A 75 10.32 -12.96 -4.74
N ALA A 76 10.53 -14.17 -5.28
CA ALA A 76 10.68 -14.40 -6.72
C ALA A 76 9.53 -13.80 -7.55
N SER A 77 8.27 -13.99 -7.13
CA SER A 77 7.10 -13.43 -7.82
C SER A 77 7.13 -11.91 -7.95
N PHE A 78 7.63 -11.22 -6.93
CA PHE A 78 7.80 -9.76 -6.95
C PHE A 78 8.96 -9.34 -7.87
N VAL A 79 10.07 -10.09 -7.87
CA VAL A 79 11.23 -9.79 -8.72
C VAL A 79 10.90 -10.01 -10.20
N GLU A 80 10.22 -11.11 -10.54
CA GLU A 80 9.88 -11.51 -11.90
C GLU A 80 8.79 -10.62 -12.51
N ASN A 81 7.70 -10.39 -11.77
CA ASN A 81 6.58 -9.58 -12.23
C ASN A 81 5.97 -8.78 -11.07
N PRO A 82 6.59 -7.64 -10.68
CA PRO A 82 6.13 -6.82 -9.56
C PRO A 82 4.68 -6.38 -9.70
N LYS A 83 4.27 -5.99 -10.92
CA LYS A 83 2.91 -5.55 -11.24
C LYS A 83 1.89 -6.64 -10.94
N GLN A 84 2.10 -7.84 -11.46
CA GLN A 84 1.20 -8.97 -11.23
C GLN A 84 1.17 -9.38 -9.75
N CYS A 85 2.33 -9.46 -9.11
CA CYS A 85 2.46 -9.79 -7.69
C CYS A 85 1.67 -8.81 -6.80
N MET A 86 1.88 -7.51 -6.99
CA MET A 86 1.18 -6.47 -6.22
C MET A 86 -0.31 -6.37 -6.56
N THR A 87 -0.70 -6.63 -7.82
CA THR A 87 -2.11 -6.69 -8.22
C THR A 87 -2.83 -7.84 -7.51
N ALA A 88 -2.21 -9.02 -7.43
CA ALA A 88 -2.76 -10.15 -6.69
C ALA A 88 -2.89 -9.83 -5.19
N SER A 89 -1.87 -9.21 -4.59
CA SER A 89 -1.93 -8.75 -3.19
C SER A 89 -3.05 -7.73 -2.95
N LEU A 90 -3.27 -6.79 -3.87
CA LEU A 90 -4.36 -5.82 -3.76
C LEU A 90 -5.73 -6.51 -3.73
N ILE A 91 -5.94 -7.51 -4.60
CA ILE A 91 -7.19 -8.31 -4.64
C ILE A 91 -7.36 -9.12 -3.35
N THR A 92 -6.29 -9.76 -2.87
CA THR A 92 -6.34 -10.52 -1.61
C THR A 92 -6.63 -9.61 -0.41
N ALA A 93 -5.97 -8.46 -0.31
CA ALA A 93 -6.16 -7.51 0.79
C ALA A 93 -7.58 -6.93 0.86
N GLU A 94 -8.26 -6.80 -0.29
CA GLU A 94 -9.67 -6.35 -0.35
C GLU A 94 -10.64 -7.37 0.24
N THR A 95 -10.35 -8.66 0.06
CA THR A 95 -11.30 -9.76 0.29
C THR A 95 -11.02 -10.57 1.54
N GLU A 96 -9.79 -10.51 2.07
CA GLU A 96 -9.43 -11.31 3.24
C GLU A 96 -9.91 -10.68 4.56
N GLU A 97 -10.35 -11.53 5.47
CA GLU A 97 -10.78 -11.11 6.81
C GLU A 97 -9.65 -10.54 7.65
N GLN A 98 -8.40 -10.96 7.42
CA GLN A 98 -7.26 -10.54 8.22
C GLN A 98 -7.00 -9.03 8.10
N THR A 99 -6.90 -8.50 6.88
CA THR A 99 -6.67 -7.07 6.64
C THR A 99 -7.82 -6.23 7.20
N LYS A 100 -9.08 -6.67 7.01
CA LYS A 100 -10.26 -5.99 7.56
C LYS A 100 -10.24 -5.93 9.09
N ARG A 101 -9.94 -7.06 9.75
CA ARG A 101 -9.85 -7.12 11.23
C ARG A 101 -8.73 -6.24 11.76
N GLU A 102 -7.57 -6.23 11.10
CA GLU A 102 -6.45 -5.38 11.49
C GLU A 102 -6.83 -3.90 11.37
N TYR A 103 -7.51 -3.52 10.28
CA TYR A 103 -8.00 -2.15 10.13
C TYR A 103 -8.95 -1.76 11.27
N GLN A 104 -9.90 -2.63 11.60
CA GLN A 104 -10.93 -2.35 12.61
C GLN A 104 -10.41 -2.37 14.04
N HIS A 105 -9.51 -3.30 14.38
CA HIS A 105 -9.12 -3.57 15.77
C HIS A 105 -7.73 -3.08 16.12
N VAL A 106 -6.84 -2.90 15.15
CA VAL A 106 -5.49 -2.37 15.37
C VAL A 106 -5.43 -0.89 15.03
N LEU A 107 -5.96 -0.49 13.86
CA LEU A 107 -5.83 0.88 13.38
C LEU A 107 -6.89 1.84 13.93
N LEU A 108 -8.19 1.52 13.78
CA LEU A 108 -9.26 2.46 14.20
C LEU A 108 -9.14 2.97 15.65
N PRO A 109 -8.70 2.17 16.65
CA PRO A 109 -8.49 2.66 18.02
C PRO A 109 -7.40 3.74 18.14
N LEU A 110 -6.46 3.81 17.18
CA LEU A 110 -5.35 4.76 17.17
C LEU A 110 -5.71 6.09 16.47
N ILE A 111 -6.89 6.16 15.82
CA ILE A 111 -7.35 7.37 15.14
C ILE A 111 -8.17 8.22 16.12
N TYR A 112 -7.54 9.31 16.59
CA TYR A 112 -8.17 10.31 17.46
C TYR A 112 -8.88 11.44 16.70
N GLY A 113 -8.71 11.51 15.37
CA GLY A 113 -9.34 12.51 14.52
C GLY A 113 -10.82 12.23 14.22
N THR A 114 -11.49 13.21 13.62
CA THR A 114 -12.89 13.08 13.17
C THR A 114 -13.04 12.23 11.91
N VAL A 115 -11.98 12.13 11.10
CA VAL A 115 -11.96 11.32 9.88
C VAL A 115 -11.68 9.86 10.24
N ARG A 116 -12.75 9.07 10.35
CA ARG A 116 -12.73 7.63 10.69
C ARG A 116 -13.48 6.81 9.63
N PRO A 117 -12.94 6.73 8.40
CA PRO A 117 -13.57 5.97 7.34
C PRO A 117 -13.61 4.48 7.71
N THR A 118 -14.68 3.82 7.29
CA THR A 118 -14.79 2.36 7.31
C THR A 118 -13.65 1.73 6.49
N PHE A 119 -13.44 0.43 6.69
CA PHE A 119 -12.45 -0.30 5.88
C PHE A 119 -12.78 -0.18 4.39
N GLU A 120 -14.05 -0.35 4.03
CA GLU A 120 -14.54 -0.31 2.66
C GLU A 120 -14.31 1.07 2.02
N GLU A 121 -14.58 2.16 2.74
CA GLU A 121 -14.33 3.53 2.26
C GLU A 121 -12.84 3.80 2.05
N ALA A 122 -12.01 3.47 3.05
CA ALA A 122 -10.56 3.70 2.96
C ALA A 122 -9.91 2.82 1.90
N PHE A 123 -10.32 1.55 1.81
CA PHE A 123 -9.79 0.59 0.86
C PHE A 123 -10.21 0.93 -0.58
N ALA A 124 -11.41 1.46 -0.82
CA ALA A 124 -11.83 1.90 -2.15
C ALA A 124 -10.88 2.99 -2.70
N VAL A 125 -10.53 3.97 -1.87
CA VAL A 125 -9.56 5.03 -2.23
C VAL A 125 -8.16 4.46 -2.42
N PHE A 126 -7.70 3.60 -1.49
CA PHE A 126 -6.41 2.92 -1.60
C PHE A 126 -6.31 2.10 -2.89
N LYS A 127 -7.35 1.35 -3.25
CA LYS A 127 -7.43 0.52 -4.45
C LYS A 127 -7.40 1.35 -5.72
N GLN A 128 -8.13 2.49 -5.76
CA GLN A 128 -8.08 3.39 -6.90
C GLN A 128 -6.68 3.97 -7.10
N ALA A 129 -6.04 4.44 -6.03
CA ALA A 129 -4.67 4.94 -6.08
C ALA A 129 -3.69 3.85 -6.52
N SER A 130 -3.76 2.67 -5.89
CA SER A 130 -2.90 1.53 -6.21
C SER A 130 -3.05 1.07 -7.66
N THR A 131 -4.28 1.00 -8.18
CA THR A 131 -4.53 0.62 -9.57
C THR A 131 -3.87 1.60 -10.54
N LYS A 132 -3.94 2.90 -10.25
CA LYS A 132 -3.30 3.94 -11.07
C LYS A 132 -1.78 3.84 -11.04
N LEU A 133 -1.19 3.62 -9.86
CA LEU A 133 0.26 3.40 -9.72
C LEU A 133 0.71 2.13 -10.46
N LEU A 134 0.02 1.01 -10.27
CA LEU A 134 0.31 -0.25 -10.94
C LEU A 134 0.16 -0.17 -12.47
N ALA A 135 -0.73 0.69 -12.98
CA ALA A 135 -0.86 0.93 -14.41
C ALA A 135 0.36 1.62 -15.02
N ALA A 136 1.16 2.34 -14.22
CA ALA A 136 2.41 2.98 -14.64
C ALA A 136 3.63 2.02 -14.69
N LEU A 137 3.46 0.77 -14.24
CA LEU A 137 4.47 -0.30 -14.34
C LEU A 137 4.41 -1.06 -15.66
#